data_AF-A0A2V1BNE4-F1
#
_entry.id   AF-A0A2V1BNE4-F1
#
_cell.length_a   1.000
_cell.length_b   1.000
_cell.length_c   1.000
_cell.angle_alpha   90.00
_cell.angle_beta   90.00
_cell.angle_gamma   90.00
#
_symmetry.space_group_name_H-M   'P 1'
#
loop_
_entity.id
_entity.type
_entity.pdbx_description
1 polymer ?
#
loop_
_entity_poly.entity_id
_entity_poly.type
_entity_poly.pdbx_seq_one_letter_code
_entity_poly.pdbx_strand_id
1 'polypeptide(L)'
;MALPSANGGHPPKGKAKAAHVNMMTDTVIANLPPDALRGIVRGLLGFEQNLTSHFHDLAAKYLLSTKPASTPSDLFEKSTTTLVPTSSFFEMQSRVRCLMGCGFGFESIRTLTDALRELSSKFENDSVADEQLSNILASIDGDVVQAVTAVQKELLTGSGSRAMTASEQEIVKCLRSTLTAWSASNEDPELKFAFARGFTRLAEFEGGGSILPQKRQIATQSSRKKDRISETVQLGSLEVPRMFAGLWQFSSPAWGTASRAQINADFRKHVDAGFTAYDMADHYGDAEVTFVSADWKKYDDHQYVQAAKLIADHPKVQNLGLCNFDTQRMDELVEAGVKVVSNQVQFSLIDLRPTFKMAASCRKHNVKLLTYGSLCGGFLADKWLNKPAPNLFDKNMTPSHRKYFEMIEVWGGWILFQELLSTLSAIGKKYNTSISTTAVRWILDHDYVGAVIVGARMGISEHVDENLEVFNFKLDGEDQAGIQRVLDKCKAKDVFAEMGDCGAEYRQ
;
A
#
# COMPACT_ATOMS: atom_id res chain seq x y z
N MET A 1 -48.31 -13.79 -48.80
CA MET A 1 -46.84 -13.86 -48.75
C MET A 1 -46.31 -12.44 -48.59
N ALA A 2 -46.07 -12.01 -47.35
CA ALA A 2 -45.28 -10.84 -46.96
C ALA A 2 -45.14 -10.89 -45.43
N LEU A 3 -43.90 -10.85 -44.94
CA LEU A 3 -43.51 -10.98 -43.52
C LEU A 3 -43.85 -9.70 -42.73
N PRO A 4 -44.19 -9.78 -41.42
CA PRO A 4 -44.09 -8.64 -40.51
C PRO A 4 -42.71 -8.57 -39.85
N SER A 5 -42.15 -7.36 -39.84
CA SER A 5 -40.88 -6.97 -39.23
C SER A 5 -40.89 -7.06 -37.70
N ALA A 6 -39.81 -7.62 -37.14
CA ALA A 6 -39.52 -7.57 -35.71
C ALA A 6 -38.95 -6.20 -35.31
N ASN A 7 -39.70 -5.44 -34.50
CA ASN A 7 -39.17 -4.32 -33.72
C ASN A 7 -38.98 -4.81 -32.27
N GLY A 8 -37.79 -5.30 -31.96
CA GLY A 8 -37.31 -5.46 -30.58
C GLY A 8 -36.71 -4.14 -30.10
N GLY A 9 -37.37 -3.48 -29.15
CA GLY A 9 -36.95 -2.18 -28.61
C GLY A 9 -35.61 -2.26 -27.88
N HIS A 10 -34.70 -1.34 -28.22
CA HIS A 10 -33.56 -1.00 -27.38
C HIS A 10 -34.05 -0.28 -26.10
N PRO A 11 -33.43 -0.52 -24.94
CA PRO A 11 -33.71 0.26 -23.74
C PRO A 11 -33.30 1.73 -23.97
N PRO A 12 -34.01 2.70 -23.36
CA PRO A 12 -33.75 4.11 -23.61
C PRO A 12 -32.35 4.48 -23.11
N LYS A 13 -31.51 4.98 -24.02
CA LYS A 13 -30.23 5.62 -23.69
C LYS A 13 -30.51 6.77 -22.72
N GLY A 14 -29.97 6.69 -21.51
CA GLY A 14 -29.99 7.79 -20.54
C GLY A 14 -29.43 9.06 -21.17
N LYS A 15 -30.09 10.20 -20.95
CA LYS A 15 -29.65 11.51 -21.45
C LYS A 15 -28.26 11.82 -20.90
N ALA A 16 -27.28 11.98 -21.79
CA ALA A 16 -25.96 12.49 -21.41
C ALA A 16 -26.13 13.91 -20.84
N LYS A 17 -25.84 14.08 -19.54
CA LYS A 17 -25.75 15.39 -18.89
C LYS A 17 -24.31 15.87 -19.01
N ALA A 18 -23.96 16.55 -20.09
CA ALA A 18 -22.77 17.40 -20.08
C ALA A 18 -23.09 18.62 -19.21
N ALA A 19 -22.65 18.61 -17.95
CA ALA A 19 -22.77 19.76 -17.08
C ALA A 19 -21.80 20.85 -17.56
N HIS A 20 -22.28 22.09 -17.72
CA HIS A 20 -21.45 23.23 -18.06
C HIS A 20 -20.55 23.57 -16.86
N VAL A 21 -19.23 23.47 -17.03
CA VAL A 21 -18.26 23.99 -16.05
C VAL A 21 -18.26 25.51 -16.17
N ASN A 22 -18.56 26.23 -15.08
CA ASN A 22 -18.57 27.69 -15.10
C ASN A 22 -17.15 28.23 -15.37
N MET A 23 -17.02 29.29 -16.18
CA MET A 23 -15.79 30.05 -16.41
C MET A 23 -15.01 30.40 -15.13
N MET A 24 -15.72 30.64 -14.02
CA MET A 24 -15.06 30.87 -12.72
C MET A 24 -14.36 29.61 -12.19
N THR A 25 -14.92 28.42 -12.43
CA THR A 25 -14.29 27.15 -12.08
C THR A 25 -13.05 26.89 -12.94
N ASP A 26 -13.11 27.21 -14.25
CA ASP A 26 -11.92 27.11 -15.12
C ASP A 26 -10.82 28.08 -14.68
N THR A 27 -11.19 29.29 -14.25
CA THR A 27 -10.24 30.26 -13.68
C THR A 27 -9.55 29.69 -12.44
N VAL A 28 -10.29 28.98 -11.58
CA VAL A 28 -9.70 28.30 -10.41
C VAL A 28 -8.75 27.19 -10.86
N ILE A 29 -9.18 26.30 -11.76
CA ILE A 29 -8.35 25.18 -12.25
C ILE A 29 -7.06 25.68 -12.92
N ALA A 30 -7.16 26.74 -13.73
CA ALA A 30 -6.03 27.28 -14.49
C ALA A 30 -4.97 27.97 -13.61
N ASN A 31 -5.35 28.47 -12.42
CA ASN A 31 -4.47 29.26 -11.56
C ASN A 31 -4.05 28.55 -10.27
N LEU A 32 -4.66 27.40 -9.95
CA LEU A 32 -4.25 26.60 -8.78
C LEU A 32 -2.85 25.99 -8.99
N PRO A 33 -1.96 26.05 -7.98
CA PRO A 33 -0.70 25.31 -8.02
C PRO A 33 -0.95 23.80 -8.22
N PRO A 34 -0.10 23.09 -8.98
CA PRO A 34 -0.29 21.66 -9.24
C PRO A 34 -0.50 20.79 -7.98
N ASP A 35 0.21 21.10 -6.89
CA ASP A 35 0.05 20.37 -5.63
C ASP A 35 -1.30 20.61 -4.95
N ALA A 36 -1.82 21.84 -5.02
CA ALA A 36 -3.15 22.16 -4.53
C ALA A 36 -4.22 21.44 -5.36
N LEU A 37 -4.08 21.44 -6.69
CA LEU A 37 -4.98 20.73 -7.60
C LEU A 37 -4.98 19.21 -7.31
N ARG A 38 -3.80 18.59 -7.11
CA ARG A 38 -3.71 17.17 -6.71
C ARG A 38 -4.40 16.89 -5.38
N GLY A 39 -4.25 17.80 -4.40
CA GLY A 39 -4.94 17.70 -3.11
C GLY A 39 -6.46 17.74 -3.26
N ILE A 40 -6.97 18.70 -4.03
CA ILE A 40 -8.41 18.88 -4.30
C ILE A 40 -8.98 17.67 -5.07
N VAL A 41 -8.29 17.21 -6.12
CA VAL A 41 -8.73 16.03 -6.89
C VAL A 41 -8.79 14.80 -5.98
N ARG A 42 -7.78 14.57 -5.13
CA ARG A 42 -7.83 13.46 -4.16
C ARG A 42 -9.01 13.58 -3.19
N GLY A 43 -9.31 14.78 -2.70
CA GLY A 43 -10.48 15.02 -1.84
C GLY A 43 -11.79 14.71 -2.57
N LEU A 44 -11.93 15.15 -3.83
CA LEU A 44 -13.09 14.85 -4.66
C LEU A 44 -13.25 13.34 -4.91
N LEU A 45 -12.15 12.64 -5.22
CA LEU A 45 -12.17 11.19 -5.45
C LEU A 45 -12.45 10.39 -4.17
N GLY A 46 -12.03 10.91 -3.01
CA GLY A 46 -12.36 10.34 -1.71
C GLY A 46 -13.82 10.56 -1.30
N PHE A 47 -14.45 11.62 -1.81
CA PHE A 47 -15.84 11.97 -1.49
C PHE A 47 -16.86 11.09 -2.26
N GLU A 48 -16.57 10.73 -3.51
CA GLU A 48 -17.49 9.97 -4.39
C GLU A 48 -16.72 8.91 -5.20
N GLN A 49 -16.87 7.61 -4.92
CA GLN A 49 -16.10 6.58 -5.67
C GLN A 49 -16.47 6.53 -7.15
N ASN A 50 -17.70 6.88 -7.52
CA ASN A 50 -18.10 6.97 -8.93
C ASN A 50 -17.20 7.94 -9.72
N LEU A 51 -16.63 8.96 -9.08
CA LEU A 51 -15.69 9.87 -9.73
C LEU A 51 -14.34 9.22 -10.05
N THR A 52 -13.93 8.18 -9.31
CA THR A 52 -12.64 7.50 -9.53
C THR A 52 -12.61 6.78 -10.87
N SER A 53 -13.67 6.05 -11.21
CA SER A 53 -13.80 5.39 -12.53
C SER A 53 -13.78 6.41 -13.67
N HIS A 54 -14.54 7.50 -13.53
CA HIS A 54 -14.58 8.58 -14.52
C HIS A 54 -13.24 9.31 -14.66
N PHE A 55 -12.53 9.52 -13.54
CA PHE A 55 -11.19 10.10 -13.56
C PHE A 55 -10.20 9.20 -14.32
N HIS A 56 -10.23 7.89 -14.07
CA HIS A 56 -9.43 6.94 -14.83
C HIS A 56 -9.78 6.95 -16.33
N ASP A 57 -11.06 6.99 -16.69
CA ASP A 57 -11.48 7.07 -18.10
C ASP A 57 -10.98 8.34 -18.80
N LEU A 58 -11.04 9.49 -18.12
CA LEU A 58 -10.55 10.76 -18.65
C LEU A 58 -9.02 10.78 -18.74
N ALA A 59 -8.32 10.26 -17.73
CA ALA A 59 -6.87 10.12 -17.75
C ALA A 59 -6.42 9.18 -18.88
N ALA A 60 -7.12 8.07 -19.08
CA ALA A 60 -6.87 7.14 -20.18
C ALA A 60 -7.05 7.80 -21.55
N LYS A 61 -8.14 8.55 -21.76
CA LYS A 61 -8.39 9.32 -22.98
C LYS A 61 -7.30 10.36 -23.23
N TYR A 62 -6.87 11.07 -22.19
CA TYR A 62 -5.75 12.01 -22.27
C TYR A 62 -4.47 11.33 -22.71
N LEU A 63 -4.11 10.20 -22.08
CA LEU A 63 -2.89 9.46 -22.41
C LEU A 63 -2.90 8.95 -23.85
N LEU A 64 -4.02 8.42 -24.33
CA LEU A 64 -4.18 7.99 -25.72
C LEU A 64 -4.07 9.15 -26.72
N SER A 65 -4.65 10.30 -26.38
CA SER A 65 -4.65 11.50 -27.25
C SER A 65 -3.32 12.24 -27.26
N THR A 66 -2.50 12.06 -26.22
CA THR A 66 -1.18 12.71 -26.06
C THR A 66 -0.02 11.74 -26.24
N LYS A 67 -0.25 10.64 -26.97
CA LYS A 67 0.79 9.67 -27.24
C LYS A 67 1.96 10.32 -27.99
N PRO A 68 3.20 10.29 -27.46
CA PRO A 68 4.36 10.83 -28.14
C PRO A 68 4.53 10.21 -29.53
N ALA A 69 4.86 11.04 -30.52
CA ALA A 69 5.09 10.60 -31.89
C ALA A 69 6.40 9.80 -32.04
N SER A 70 7.36 10.03 -31.14
CA SER A 70 8.66 9.37 -31.12
C SER A 70 8.92 8.72 -29.76
N THR A 71 9.83 7.76 -29.76
CA THR A 71 10.40 7.19 -28.54
C THR A 71 11.06 8.30 -27.71
N PRO A 72 10.93 8.29 -26.36
CA PRO A 72 11.66 9.21 -25.51
C PRO A 72 13.16 9.13 -25.80
N SER A 73 13.81 10.28 -25.86
CA SER A 73 15.24 10.41 -26.09
C SER A 73 15.81 11.45 -25.15
N ASP A 74 17.13 11.46 -24.99
CA ASP A 74 17.82 12.43 -24.14
C ASP A 74 17.37 12.31 -22.68
N LEU A 75 17.22 11.07 -22.22
CA LEU A 75 16.80 10.75 -20.87
C LEU A 75 17.95 10.88 -19.87
N PHE A 76 19.18 10.71 -20.37
CA PHE A 76 20.38 10.72 -19.54
C PHE A 76 21.50 11.51 -20.18
N GLU A 77 22.19 12.30 -19.36
CA GLU A 77 23.40 13.03 -19.72
C GLU A 77 24.61 12.44 -19.00
N LYS A 78 25.77 12.50 -19.65
CA LYS A 78 27.04 12.05 -19.06
C LYS A 78 27.69 13.24 -18.34
N SER A 79 27.71 13.19 -17.01
CA SER A 79 28.64 14.00 -16.21
C SER A 79 30.01 13.33 -16.21
N THR A 80 31.07 14.06 -15.86
CA THR A 80 32.49 13.63 -15.94
C THR A 80 32.81 12.27 -15.34
N THR A 81 31.97 11.72 -14.45
CA THR A 81 32.11 10.37 -13.88
C THR A 81 30.77 9.63 -13.64
N THR A 82 29.61 10.25 -13.88
CA THR A 82 28.30 9.73 -13.44
C THR A 82 27.21 10.05 -14.46
N LEU A 83 26.19 9.19 -14.51
CA LEU A 83 25.07 9.33 -15.44
C LEU A 83 23.91 10.04 -14.73
N VAL A 84 23.49 11.18 -15.28
CA VAL A 84 22.54 12.10 -14.64
C VAL A 84 21.22 12.10 -15.42
N PRO A 85 20.06 11.97 -14.76
CA PRO A 85 18.77 11.99 -15.43
C PRO A 85 18.39 13.41 -15.83
N THR A 86 17.85 13.57 -17.03
CA THR A 86 17.37 14.85 -17.55
C THR A 86 15.90 15.11 -17.14
N SER A 87 15.37 16.29 -17.47
CA SER A 87 13.93 16.55 -17.35
C SER A 87 13.09 15.56 -18.17
N SER A 88 13.58 15.16 -19.35
CA SER A 88 12.91 14.20 -20.23
C SER A 88 12.73 12.83 -19.56
N PHE A 89 13.69 12.40 -18.73
CA PHE A 89 13.54 11.19 -17.93
C PHE A 89 12.38 11.29 -16.94
N PHE A 90 12.27 12.39 -16.20
CA PHE A 90 11.20 12.56 -15.21
C PHE A 90 9.82 12.72 -15.87
N GLU A 91 9.74 13.34 -17.05
CA GLU A 91 8.52 13.41 -17.86
C GLU A 91 8.10 12.03 -18.36
N MET A 92 9.04 11.27 -18.92
CA MET A 92 8.82 9.89 -19.36
C MET A 92 8.37 9.01 -18.19
N GLN A 93 9.07 9.07 -17.06
CA GLN A 93 8.74 8.29 -15.87
C GLN A 93 7.34 8.63 -15.34
N SER A 94 7.00 9.92 -15.29
CA SER A 94 5.65 10.36 -14.90
C SER A 94 4.58 9.79 -15.82
N ARG A 95 4.84 9.80 -17.14
CA ARG A 95 3.92 9.23 -18.13
C ARG A 95 3.78 7.72 -17.97
N VAL A 96 4.87 6.98 -17.79
CA VAL A 96 4.88 5.53 -17.56
C VAL A 96 4.02 5.16 -16.35
N ARG A 97 4.16 5.91 -15.25
CA ARG A 97 3.36 5.70 -14.03
C ARG A 97 1.88 5.98 -14.24
N CYS A 98 1.52 7.01 -15.01
CA CYS A 98 0.14 7.27 -15.39
C CYS A 98 -0.44 6.15 -16.28
N LEU A 99 0.33 5.65 -17.25
CA LEU A 99 -0.07 4.52 -18.10
C LEU A 99 -0.36 3.27 -17.28
N MET A 100 0.52 2.90 -16.34
CA MET A 100 0.31 1.75 -15.45
C MET A 100 -0.96 1.94 -14.59
N GLY A 101 -1.15 3.14 -14.02
CA GLY A 101 -2.33 3.46 -13.20
C GLY A 101 -3.65 3.43 -13.98
N CYS A 102 -3.60 3.65 -15.30
CA CYS A 102 -4.78 3.62 -16.18
C CYS A 102 -4.96 2.28 -16.92
N GLY A 103 -4.22 1.24 -16.56
CA GLY A 103 -4.37 -0.10 -17.15
C GLY A 103 -3.69 -0.30 -18.51
N PHE A 104 -2.67 0.50 -18.84
CA PHE A 104 -1.86 0.36 -20.05
C PHE A 104 -0.47 -0.23 -19.74
N GLY A 105 -0.45 -1.43 -19.15
CA GLY A 105 0.77 -2.08 -18.69
C GLY A 105 1.75 -2.36 -19.83
N PHE A 106 1.27 -2.84 -20.98
CA PHE A 106 2.14 -3.13 -22.13
C PHE A 106 2.80 -1.86 -22.70
N GLU A 107 2.09 -0.73 -22.74
CA GLU A 107 2.67 0.54 -23.20
C GLU A 107 3.73 1.07 -22.23
N SER A 108 3.52 0.87 -20.93
CA SER A 108 4.52 1.16 -19.89
C SER A 108 5.78 0.30 -20.05
N ILE A 109 5.63 -1.02 -20.25
CA ILE A 109 6.78 -1.91 -20.48
C ILE A 109 7.59 -1.46 -21.70
N ARG A 110 6.92 -1.14 -22.81
CA ARG A 110 7.58 -0.68 -24.03
C ARG A 110 8.41 0.58 -23.77
N THR A 111 7.82 1.57 -23.12
CA THR A 111 8.47 2.85 -22.82
C THR A 111 9.64 2.69 -21.85
N LEU A 112 9.50 1.84 -20.83
CA LEU A 112 10.60 1.51 -19.90
C LEU A 112 11.74 0.76 -20.60
N THR A 113 11.41 -0.15 -21.52
CA THR A 113 12.40 -0.89 -22.31
C THR A 113 13.24 0.06 -23.16
N ASP A 114 12.61 1.05 -23.78
CA ASP A 114 13.31 2.08 -24.55
C ASP A 114 14.23 2.93 -23.66
N ALA A 115 13.77 3.32 -22.46
CA ALA A 115 14.57 4.04 -21.49
C ALA A 115 15.78 3.22 -21.00
N LEU A 116 15.60 1.94 -20.72
CA LEU A 116 16.67 1.01 -20.33
C LEU A 116 17.69 0.81 -21.45
N ARG A 117 17.26 0.81 -22.72
CA ARG A 117 18.17 0.74 -23.87
C ARG A 117 19.01 2.00 -24.01
N GLU A 118 18.42 3.18 -23.86
CA GLU A 118 19.18 4.44 -23.87
C GLU A 118 20.17 4.47 -22.70
N LEU A 119 19.71 4.12 -21.49
CA LEU A 119 20.56 4.00 -20.31
C LEU A 119 21.77 3.09 -20.58
N SER A 120 21.52 1.88 -21.10
CA SER A 120 22.57 0.90 -21.42
C SER A 120 23.54 1.44 -22.47
N SER A 121 23.05 2.19 -23.47
CA SER A 121 23.89 2.73 -24.55
C SER A 121 24.84 3.84 -24.10
N LYS A 122 24.50 4.53 -23.00
CA LYS A 122 25.29 5.63 -22.43
C LYS A 122 26.19 5.17 -21.28
N PHE A 123 26.10 3.90 -20.87
CA PHE A 123 26.87 3.33 -19.78
C PHE A 123 28.20 2.76 -20.29
N GLU A 124 29.32 3.11 -19.64
CA GLU A 124 30.65 2.57 -19.95
C GLU A 124 31.03 1.47 -18.95
N ASN A 125 31.76 0.44 -19.39
CA ASN A 125 32.09 -0.75 -18.59
C ASN A 125 32.91 -0.46 -17.31
N ASP A 126 33.57 0.69 -17.22
CA ASP A 126 34.40 1.08 -16.07
C ASP A 126 33.66 1.97 -15.05
N SER A 127 32.34 2.16 -15.21
CA SER A 127 31.53 2.99 -14.32
C SER A 127 31.29 2.29 -12.98
N VAL A 128 31.41 3.02 -11.87
CA VAL A 128 31.09 2.54 -10.52
C VAL A 128 29.73 3.11 -10.10
N ALA A 129 28.93 2.31 -9.41
CA ALA A 129 27.67 2.77 -8.82
C ALA A 129 27.93 3.85 -7.75
N ASP A 130 27.43 5.05 -7.97
CA ASP A 130 27.30 6.06 -6.92
C ASP A 130 25.86 6.06 -6.37
N GLU A 131 25.63 6.77 -5.26
CA GLU A 131 24.32 6.79 -4.60
C GLU A 131 23.21 7.33 -5.52
N GLN A 132 23.51 8.32 -6.36
CA GLN A 132 22.54 8.92 -7.26
C GLN A 132 22.11 7.93 -8.34
N LEU A 133 23.07 7.27 -8.99
CA LEU A 133 22.83 6.24 -9.99
C LEU A 133 22.09 5.05 -9.37
N SER A 134 22.52 4.54 -8.21
CA SER A 134 21.86 3.44 -7.52
C SER A 134 20.39 3.76 -7.21
N ASN A 135 20.08 4.99 -6.81
CA ASN A 135 18.70 5.43 -6.57
C ASN A 135 17.87 5.48 -7.86
N ILE A 136 18.45 5.94 -8.98
CA ILE A 136 17.78 5.98 -10.28
C ILE A 136 17.51 4.57 -10.80
N LEU A 137 18.51 3.69 -10.74
CA LEU A 137 18.38 2.29 -11.15
C LEU A 137 17.31 1.59 -10.30
N ALA A 138 17.31 1.80 -8.97
CA ALA A 138 16.29 1.26 -8.08
C ALA A 138 14.88 1.81 -8.39
N SER A 139 14.77 3.09 -8.80
CA SER A 139 13.51 3.71 -9.21
C SER A 139 12.97 3.08 -10.50
N ILE A 140 13.82 2.89 -11.51
CA ILE A 140 13.46 2.22 -12.77
C ILE A 140 13.10 0.75 -12.52
N ASP A 141 13.85 0.04 -11.68
CA ASP A 141 13.57 -1.35 -11.29
C ASP A 141 12.18 -1.48 -10.65
N GLY A 142 11.82 -0.56 -9.75
CA GLY A 142 10.48 -0.49 -9.17
C GLY A 142 9.39 -0.20 -10.22
N ASP A 143 9.66 0.67 -11.19
CA ASP A 143 8.73 0.93 -12.30
C ASP A 143 8.55 -0.32 -13.19
N VAL A 144 9.61 -1.11 -13.42
CA VAL A 144 9.53 -2.39 -14.15
C VAL A 144 8.65 -3.39 -13.42
N VAL A 145 8.83 -3.56 -12.10
CA VAL A 145 7.98 -4.43 -11.28
C VAL A 145 6.52 -4.06 -11.46
N GLN A 146 6.21 -2.77 -11.32
CA GLN A 146 4.84 -2.28 -11.42
C GLN A 146 4.25 -2.42 -12.82
N ALA A 147 5.07 -2.25 -13.87
CA ALA A 147 4.61 -2.40 -15.24
C ALA A 147 4.23 -3.84 -15.55
N VAL A 148 5.03 -4.81 -15.07
CA VAL A 148 4.73 -6.24 -15.21
C VAL A 148 3.47 -6.61 -14.40
N THR A 149 3.34 -6.10 -13.18
CA THR A 149 2.12 -6.28 -12.36
C THR A 149 0.88 -5.67 -13.03
N ALA A 150 1.01 -4.50 -13.66
CA ALA A 150 -0.06 -3.86 -14.43
C ALA A 150 -0.47 -4.70 -15.64
N VAL A 151 0.49 -5.29 -16.37
CA VAL A 151 0.21 -6.24 -17.46
C VAL A 151 -0.56 -7.46 -16.94
N GLN A 152 -0.15 -8.04 -15.82
CA GLN A 152 -0.87 -9.17 -15.24
C GLN A 152 -2.35 -8.82 -14.98
N LYS A 153 -2.62 -7.61 -14.45
CA LYS A 153 -3.98 -7.10 -14.24
C LYS A 153 -4.71 -6.82 -15.55
N GLU A 154 -4.03 -6.28 -16.56
CA GLU A 154 -4.59 -6.02 -17.90
C GLU A 154 -5.01 -7.31 -18.62
N LEU A 155 -4.38 -8.44 -18.29
CA LEU A 155 -4.75 -9.76 -18.81
C LEU A 155 -5.93 -10.41 -18.06
N LEU A 156 -6.30 -9.91 -16.87
CA LEU A 156 -7.43 -10.46 -16.13
C LEU A 156 -8.76 -10.11 -16.81
N THR A 157 -9.63 -11.11 -16.84
CA THR A 157 -11.01 -11.07 -17.36
C THR A 157 -11.95 -11.65 -16.30
N GLY A 158 -13.26 -11.46 -16.47
CA GLY A 158 -14.25 -12.03 -15.54
C GLY A 158 -14.21 -13.56 -15.42
N SER A 159 -13.60 -14.26 -16.38
CA SER A 159 -13.49 -15.73 -16.43
C SER A 159 -12.07 -16.26 -16.18
N GLY A 160 -11.13 -15.41 -15.72
CA GLY A 160 -9.72 -15.78 -15.53
C GLY A 160 -8.79 -14.90 -16.36
N SER A 161 -7.63 -15.40 -16.80
CA SER A 161 -6.65 -14.61 -17.57
C SER A 161 -6.74 -14.90 -19.08
N ARG A 162 -6.66 -13.87 -19.92
CA ARG A 162 -6.55 -14.03 -21.39
C ARG A 162 -5.11 -14.33 -21.79
N ALA A 163 -4.93 -15.00 -22.92
CA ALA A 163 -3.62 -15.13 -23.54
C ALA A 163 -3.12 -13.79 -24.11
N MET A 164 -1.80 -13.59 -24.08
CA MET A 164 -1.14 -12.50 -24.79
C MET A 164 -1.14 -12.74 -26.29
N THR A 165 -1.37 -11.68 -27.06
CA THR A 165 -1.16 -11.65 -28.51
C THR A 165 0.33 -11.75 -28.85
N ALA A 166 0.68 -12.09 -30.10
CA ALA A 166 2.08 -12.15 -30.53
C ALA A 166 2.82 -10.82 -30.34
N SER A 167 2.15 -9.68 -30.58
CA SER A 167 2.73 -8.36 -30.34
C SER A 167 2.99 -8.08 -28.86
N GLU A 168 2.09 -8.49 -27.97
CA GLU A 168 2.25 -8.34 -26.53
C GLU A 168 3.38 -9.24 -25.99
N GLN A 169 3.50 -10.47 -26.51
CA GLN A 169 4.60 -11.37 -26.17
C GLN A 169 5.96 -10.78 -26.57
N GLU A 170 6.07 -10.16 -27.74
CA GLU A 170 7.32 -9.52 -28.16
C GLU A 170 7.69 -8.30 -27.30
N ILE A 171 6.72 -7.57 -26.74
CA ILE A 171 6.97 -6.48 -25.79
C ILE A 171 7.63 -7.02 -24.52
N VAL A 172 7.06 -8.06 -23.92
CA VAL A 172 7.56 -8.70 -22.69
C VAL A 172 8.94 -9.31 -22.93
N LYS A 173 9.13 -9.98 -24.07
CA LYS A 173 10.41 -10.56 -24.49
C LYS A 173 11.49 -9.50 -24.69
N CYS A 174 11.15 -8.36 -25.29
CA CYS A 174 12.09 -7.24 -25.45
C CYS A 174 12.60 -6.72 -24.10
N LEU A 175 11.70 -6.54 -23.12
CA LEU A 175 12.09 -6.16 -21.76
C LEU A 175 13.05 -7.19 -21.16
N ARG A 176 12.72 -8.49 -21.24
CA ARG A 176 13.59 -9.56 -20.73
C ARG A 176 14.98 -9.51 -21.35
N SER A 177 15.07 -9.41 -22.67
CA SER A 177 16.35 -9.34 -23.38
C SER A 177 17.16 -8.12 -22.94
N THR A 178 16.53 -6.97 -22.76
CA THR A 178 17.19 -5.74 -22.29
C THR A 178 17.72 -5.89 -20.86
N LEU A 179 16.93 -6.44 -19.92
CA LEU A 179 17.39 -6.68 -18.54
C LEU A 179 18.52 -7.72 -18.49
N THR A 180 18.43 -8.76 -19.31
CA THR A 180 19.47 -9.80 -19.40
C THR A 180 20.78 -9.23 -19.95
N ALA A 181 20.69 -8.41 -21.00
CA ALA A 181 21.85 -7.74 -21.58
C ALA A 181 22.54 -6.82 -20.56
N TRP A 182 21.76 -6.03 -19.81
CA TRP A 182 22.31 -5.20 -18.73
C TRP A 182 23.11 -6.02 -17.72
N SER A 183 22.52 -7.11 -17.18
CA SER A 183 23.20 -7.95 -16.19
C SER A 183 24.45 -8.64 -16.74
N ALA A 184 24.46 -8.98 -18.03
CA ALA A 184 25.62 -9.58 -18.69
C ALA A 184 26.75 -8.58 -18.95
N SER A 185 26.42 -7.30 -19.16
CA SER A 185 27.40 -6.24 -19.46
C SER A 185 28.08 -5.64 -18.23
N ASN A 186 27.62 -5.94 -17.01
CA ASN A 186 28.15 -5.36 -15.78
C ASN A 186 28.83 -6.41 -14.90
N GLU A 187 30.08 -6.16 -14.50
CA GLU A 187 30.82 -7.01 -13.57
C GLU A 187 30.63 -6.61 -12.11
N ASP A 188 30.45 -5.30 -11.85
CA ASP A 188 30.16 -4.78 -10.51
C ASP A 188 28.87 -5.42 -9.96
N PRO A 189 28.89 -6.05 -8.77
CA PRO A 189 27.73 -6.74 -8.23
C PRO A 189 26.50 -5.83 -8.04
N GLU A 190 26.67 -4.57 -7.67
CA GLU A 190 25.55 -3.66 -7.44
C GLU A 190 24.86 -3.30 -8.77
N LEU A 191 25.65 -2.96 -9.79
CA LEU A 191 25.13 -2.68 -11.14
C LEU A 191 24.57 -3.93 -11.81
N LYS A 192 25.26 -5.06 -11.68
CA LYS A 192 24.85 -6.35 -12.25
C LYS A 192 23.46 -6.80 -11.80
N PHE A 193 23.13 -6.52 -10.54
CA PHE A 193 21.86 -6.88 -9.92
C PHE A 193 20.92 -5.69 -9.71
N ALA A 194 21.19 -4.55 -10.35
CA ALA A 194 20.40 -3.32 -10.22
C ALA A 194 18.92 -3.51 -10.57
N PHE A 195 18.61 -4.40 -11.53
CA PHE A 195 17.24 -4.71 -11.97
C PHE A 195 16.73 -6.08 -11.52
N ALA A 196 17.25 -6.60 -10.39
CA ALA A 196 16.94 -7.95 -9.95
C ALA A 196 15.46 -8.12 -9.54
N ARG A 197 14.75 -7.08 -9.07
CA ARG A 197 13.33 -7.20 -8.71
C ARG A 197 12.47 -7.31 -9.98
N GLY A 198 12.67 -6.41 -10.94
CA GLY A 198 11.98 -6.45 -12.22
C GLY A 198 12.21 -7.75 -12.96
N PHE A 199 13.46 -8.26 -12.97
CA PHE A 199 13.78 -9.55 -13.58
C PHE A 199 13.05 -10.72 -12.89
N THR A 200 12.99 -10.73 -11.56
CA THR A 200 12.28 -11.76 -10.78
C THR A 200 10.78 -11.73 -11.10
N ARG A 201 10.17 -10.54 -11.06
CA ARG A 201 8.73 -10.36 -11.38
C ARG A 201 8.39 -10.82 -12.79
N LEU A 202 9.25 -10.49 -13.75
CA LEU A 202 9.10 -10.92 -15.15
C LEU A 202 9.25 -12.43 -15.32
N ALA A 203 10.12 -13.07 -14.56
CA ALA A 203 10.27 -14.53 -14.57
C ALA A 203 9.02 -15.23 -14.02
N GLU A 204 8.49 -14.75 -12.89
CA GLU A 204 7.25 -15.25 -12.29
C GLU A 204 6.04 -15.09 -13.21
N PHE A 205 5.91 -13.91 -13.83
CA PHE A 205 4.85 -13.60 -14.78
C PHE A 205 4.80 -14.58 -15.97
N GLU A 206 5.96 -15.00 -16.48
CA GLU A 206 6.05 -15.95 -17.60
C GLU A 206 5.87 -17.43 -17.20
N GLY A 207 5.53 -17.71 -15.94
CA GLY A 207 5.40 -19.08 -15.43
C GLY A 207 6.74 -19.76 -15.16
N GLY A 208 7.85 -19.00 -15.18
CA GLY A 208 9.09 -19.43 -14.56
C GLY A 208 8.83 -19.63 -13.07
N GLY A 209 8.99 -20.86 -12.59
CA GLY A 209 8.89 -21.12 -11.17
C GLY A 209 9.78 -20.14 -10.42
N SER A 210 9.23 -19.52 -9.36
CA SER A 210 10.06 -18.76 -8.43
C SER A 210 11.25 -19.65 -8.08
N ILE A 211 12.46 -19.18 -8.36
CA ILE A 211 13.65 -19.73 -7.71
C ILE A 211 13.56 -19.20 -6.27
N LEU A 212 12.55 -19.66 -5.53
CA LEU A 212 12.61 -19.70 -4.09
C LEU A 212 13.96 -20.35 -3.81
N PRO A 213 14.82 -19.75 -2.97
CA PRO A 213 15.99 -20.44 -2.49
C PRO A 213 15.51 -21.82 -2.05
N GLN A 214 16.00 -22.88 -2.71
CA GLN A 214 15.82 -24.24 -2.18
C GLN A 214 16.16 -24.16 -0.70
N LYS A 215 15.37 -24.83 0.13
CA LYS A 215 15.62 -25.02 1.57
C LYS A 215 17.08 -25.44 1.76
N ARG A 216 18.01 -24.49 1.80
CA ARG A 216 19.37 -24.74 2.28
C ARG A 216 19.13 -25.00 3.74
N GLN A 217 19.59 -26.15 4.22
CA GLN A 217 19.83 -26.33 5.64
C GLN A 217 20.77 -25.20 6.04
N ILE A 218 20.21 -24.09 6.53
CA ILE A 218 20.98 -23.08 7.22
C ILE A 218 21.46 -23.81 8.46
N ALA A 219 22.76 -24.07 8.52
CA ALA A 219 23.40 -24.58 9.71
C ALA A 219 22.91 -23.72 10.87
N THR A 220 22.29 -24.35 11.87
CA THR A 220 21.81 -23.71 13.08
C THR A 220 22.99 -23.20 13.89
N GLN A 221 23.56 -22.08 13.49
CA GLN A 221 24.34 -21.24 14.40
C GLN A 221 23.36 -20.28 15.07
N SER A 222 22.60 -20.82 16.03
CA SER A 222 21.79 -20.00 16.92
C SER A 222 22.68 -19.44 18.01
N SER A 223 23.26 -18.27 17.76
CA SER A 223 23.24 -17.24 18.81
C SER A 223 22.06 -16.31 18.50
N ARG A 224 20.83 -16.81 18.64
CA ARG A 224 19.66 -15.92 18.65
C ARG A 224 19.90 -14.89 19.76
N LYS A 225 20.19 -13.64 19.39
CA LYS A 225 19.99 -12.52 20.31
C LYS A 225 18.55 -12.62 20.82
N LYS A 226 18.33 -12.37 22.11
CA LYS A 226 16.99 -12.37 22.73
C LYS A 226 16.00 -11.66 21.80
N ASP A 227 14.90 -12.32 21.44
CA ASP A 227 13.79 -11.70 20.71
C ASP A 227 13.37 -10.44 21.50
N ARG A 228 13.45 -9.27 20.86
CA ARG A 228 13.18 -7.98 21.54
C ARG A 228 11.68 -7.69 21.63
N ILE A 229 10.84 -8.42 20.86
CA ILE A 229 9.39 -8.44 21.04
C ILE A 229 9.06 -9.52 22.07
N SER A 230 8.63 -9.11 23.26
CA SER A 230 8.34 -10.01 24.38
C SER A 230 6.90 -10.52 24.43
N GLU A 231 5.98 -9.89 23.70
CA GLU A 231 4.57 -10.30 23.66
C GLU A 231 4.21 -11.01 22.34
N THR A 232 3.58 -12.18 22.46
CA THR A 232 3.06 -12.98 21.36
C THR A 232 1.55 -13.19 21.48
N VAL A 233 0.92 -13.63 20.38
CA VAL A 233 -0.48 -14.04 20.33
C VAL A 233 -0.64 -15.29 19.47
N GLN A 234 -1.57 -16.15 19.83
CA GLN A 234 -1.96 -17.30 19.01
C GLN A 234 -2.93 -16.86 17.91
N LEU A 235 -2.55 -17.03 16.65
CA LEU A 235 -3.41 -16.91 15.47
C LEU A 235 -3.55 -18.28 14.82
N GLY A 236 -4.64 -18.99 15.13
CA GLY A 236 -4.87 -20.36 14.68
C GLY A 236 -3.74 -21.29 15.12
N SER A 237 -3.00 -21.87 14.16
CA SER A 237 -1.88 -22.77 14.43
C SER A 237 -0.53 -22.06 14.67
N LEU A 238 -0.47 -20.73 14.54
CA LEU A 238 0.77 -19.95 14.65
C LEU A 238 0.79 -19.11 15.91
N GLU A 239 1.91 -19.12 16.62
CA GLU A 239 2.25 -18.11 17.61
C GLU A 239 3.04 -17.00 16.90
N VAL A 240 2.57 -15.75 16.98
CA VAL A 240 3.15 -14.61 16.27
C VAL A 240 3.41 -13.44 17.22
N PRO A 241 4.38 -12.55 16.94
CA PRO A 241 4.59 -11.33 17.73
C PRO A 241 3.36 -10.41 17.68
N ARG A 242 3.08 -9.66 18.75
CA ARG A 242 1.96 -8.70 18.76
C ARG A 242 2.26 -7.40 17.99
N MET A 243 3.33 -7.34 17.22
CA MET A 243 3.64 -6.22 16.32
C MET A 243 4.15 -6.74 14.98
N PHE A 244 3.52 -6.26 13.91
CA PHE A 244 3.82 -6.65 12.53
C PHE A 244 4.44 -5.46 11.79
N ALA A 245 5.39 -5.73 10.90
CA ALA A 245 5.93 -4.71 10.00
C ALA A 245 5.10 -4.67 8.71
N GLY A 246 4.39 -3.56 8.49
CA GLY A 246 3.63 -3.32 7.26
C GLY A 246 4.52 -2.84 6.13
N LEU A 247 4.37 -3.47 4.96
CA LEU A 247 5.20 -3.25 3.77
C LEU A 247 4.53 -2.35 2.72
N TRP A 248 3.44 -1.64 3.05
CA TRP A 248 2.70 -0.82 2.08
C TRP A 248 3.51 0.30 1.45
N GLN A 249 4.63 0.72 2.05
CA GLN A 249 5.53 1.72 1.45
C GLN A 249 6.28 1.17 0.22
N PHE A 250 6.29 -0.14 0.01
CA PHE A 250 6.76 -0.82 -1.21
C PHE A 250 5.69 -0.88 -2.32
N SER A 251 4.52 -0.28 -2.10
CA SER A 251 3.44 -0.31 -3.10
C SER A 251 3.64 0.61 -4.29
N SER A 252 4.59 1.55 -4.22
CA SER A 252 4.96 2.42 -5.35
C SER A 252 6.21 3.22 -5.00
N PRO A 253 7.09 3.52 -5.98
CA PRO A 253 8.12 4.55 -5.86
C PRO A 253 7.62 5.91 -5.32
N ALA A 254 6.33 6.22 -5.47
CA ALA A 254 5.70 7.42 -4.92
C ALA A 254 5.74 7.50 -3.37
N TRP A 255 5.99 6.38 -2.69
CA TRP A 255 6.17 6.31 -1.23
C TRP A 255 7.65 6.25 -0.82
N GLY A 256 8.55 6.32 -1.79
CA GLY A 256 10.00 6.19 -1.65
C GLY A 256 10.55 4.99 -2.42
N THR A 257 11.85 5.02 -2.71
CA THR A 257 12.56 3.94 -3.41
C THR A 257 13.83 3.57 -2.66
N ALA A 258 14.10 2.28 -2.54
CA ALA A 258 15.36 1.75 -2.01
C ALA A 258 15.84 0.59 -2.91
N SER A 259 17.15 0.38 -2.96
CA SER A 259 17.75 -0.74 -3.68
C SER A 259 17.49 -2.07 -2.95
N ARG A 260 17.55 -3.20 -3.65
CA ARG A 260 17.41 -4.53 -3.02
C ARG A 260 18.43 -4.77 -1.92
N ALA A 261 19.64 -4.23 -2.05
CA ALA A 261 20.68 -4.34 -1.02
C ALA A 261 20.29 -3.58 0.26
N GLN A 262 19.76 -2.36 0.13
CA GLN A 262 19.26 -1.56 1.25
C GLN A 262 18.07 -2.25 1.92
N ILE A 263 17.09 -2.72 1.14
CA ILE A 263 15.92 -3.47 1.65
C ILE A 263 16.37 -4.72 2.42
N ASN A 264 17.30 -5.50 1.87
CA ASN A 264 17.81 -6.70 2.55
C ASN A 264 18.57 -6.39 3.84
N ALA A 265 19.37 -5.31 3.85
CA ALA A 265 20.10 -4.89 5.05
C ALA A 265 19.13 -4.49 6.17
N ASP A 266 18.08 -3.76 5.84
CA ASP A 266 17.08 -3.27 6.78
C ASP A 266 16.09 -4.35 7.22
N PHE A 267 15.74 -5.28 6.33
CA PHE A 267 15.01 -6.50 6.68
C PHE A 267 15.78 -7.34 7.70
N ARG A 268 17.11 -7.48 7.54
CA ARG A 268 17.95 -8.17 8.54
C ARG A 268 17.93 -7.46 9.89
N LYS A 269 18.00 -6.12 9.92
CA LYS A 269 17.87 -5.35 11.17
C LYS A 269 16.52 -5.61 11.86
N HIS A 270 15.43 -5.64 11.10
CA HIS A 270 14.09 -5.93 11.63
C HIS A 270 14.00 -7.35 12.21
N VAL A 271 14.48 -8.35 11.47
CA VAL A 271 14.52 -9.75 11.94
C VAL A 271 15.41 -9.89 13.18
N ASP A 272 16.60 -9.29 13.18
CA ASP A 272 17.50 -9.27 14.35
C ASP A 272 16.89 -8.53 15.56
N ALA A 273 15.93 -7.65 15.30
CA ALA A 273 15.16 -6.94 16.32
C ALA A 273 13.88 -7.69 16.76
N GLY A 274 13.61 -8.88 16.23
CA GLY A 274 12.47 -9.73 16.61
C GLY A 274 11.21 -9.57 15.74
N PHE A 275 11.25 -8.71 14.70
CA PHE A 275 10.15 -8.62 13.74
C PHE A 275 10.17 -9.85 12.82
N THR A 276 9.30 -10.80 13.14
CA THR A 276 9.16 -12.09 12.43
C THR A 276 7.82 -12.22 11.70
N ALA A 277 6.95 -11.20 11.78
CA ALA A 277 5.68 -11.12 11.08
C ALA A 277 5.59 -9.82 10.25
N TYR A 278 5.20 -9.95 8.98
CA TYR A 278 5.13 -8.87 8.00
C TYR A 278 3.77 -8.86 7.32
N ASP A 279 3.20 -7.67 7.12
CA ASP A 279 1.93 -7.47 6.43
C ASP A 279 2.15 -6.95 4.99
N MET A 280 1.45 -7.54 4.03
CA MET A 280 1.59 -7.22 2.62
C MET A 280 0.35 -7.55 1.77
N ALA A 281 0.26 -6.98 0.57
CA ALA A 281 -0.82 -7.21 -0.39
C ALA A 281 -0.30 -7.34 -1.83
N ASP A 282 -1.11 -7.89 -2.72
CA ASP A 282 -0.81 -8.07 -4.16
C ASP A 282 -0.66 -6.74 -4.93
N HIS A 283 -1.28 -5.67 -4.44
CA HIS A 283 -1.11 -4.32 -4.97
C HIS A 283 0.12 -3.60 -4.37
N TYR A 284 0.86 -4.25 -3.47
CA TYR A 284 2.16 -3.76 -3.00
C TYR A 284 3.27 -4.30 -3.90
N GLY A 285 3.38 -3.80 -5.13
CA GLY A 285 4.20 -4.38 -6.21
C GLY A 285 5.59 -4.90 -5.78
N ASP A 286 6.42 -4.07 -5.12
CA ASP A 286 7.77 -4.50 -4.68
C ASP A 286 7.73 -5.49 -3.50
N ALA A 287 6.69 -5.45 -2.66
CA ALA A 287 6.53 -6.41 -1.57
C ALA A 287 6.10 -7.78 -2.12
N GLU A 288 5.24 -7.85 -3.14
CA GLU A 288 4.80 -9.11 -3.78
C GLU A 288 5.99 -9.92 -4.29
N VAL A 289 6.87 -9.27 -5.07
CA VAL A 289 8.10 -9.84 -5.64
C VAL A 289 9.08 -10.30 -4.57
N THR A 290 8.99 -9.73 -3.37
CA THR A 290 9.94 -10.00 -2.29
C THR A 290 9.37 -11.02 -1.28
N PHE A 291 8.05 -11.11 -1.07
CA PHE A 291 7.47 -11.80 0.10
C PHE A 291 6.13 -12.59 -0.05
N VAL A 292 5.31 -12.42 -1.13
CA VAL A 292 4.06 -13.18 -1.54
C VAL A 292 2.83 -13.23 -0.54
N SER A 293 1.50 -13.26 -0.84
CA SER A 293 0.50 -12.52 -1.69
C SER A 293 -0.97 -12.89 -1.32
N ALA A 294 -1.97 -11.95 -1.32
CA ALA A 294 -3.38 -12.02 -1.86
C ALA A 294 -4.37 -10.92 -1.29
N ASP A 295 -5.33 -10.39 -2.09
CA ASP A 295 -6.37 -9.36 -1.76
C ASP A 295 -7.76 -9.67 -2.41
N TRP A 296 -8.88 -9.15 -1.87
CA TRP A 296 -10.25 -9.32 -2.39
C TRP A 296 -11.17 -8.09 -2.15
N LYS A 297 -11.93 -7.68 -3.17
CA LYS A 297 -13.00 -6.67 -3.05
C LYS A 297 -14.21 -6.98 -3.95
N LYS A 298 -15.29 -7.51 -3.36
CA LYS A 298 -16.71 -7.44 -3.80
C LYS A 298 -17.59 -8.33 -2.90
N TYR A 299 -18.57 -7.75 -2.20
CA TYR A 299 -19.43 -8.45 -1.22
C TYR A 299 -20.88 -8.65 -1.65
N ASP A 300 -21.32 -8.06 -2.76
CA ASP A 300 -22.70 -8.21 -3.26
C ASP A 300 -22.99 -9.61 -3.83
N ASP A 301 -21.96 -10.46 -3.88
CA ASP A 301 -22.03 -11.84 -4.27
C ASP A 301 -21.66 -12.74 -3.08
N HIS A 302 -22.62 -13.51 -2.55
CA HIS A 302 -22.39 -14.43 -1.44
C HIS A 302 -21.35 -15.54 -1.73
N GLN A 303 -20.83 -15.63 -2.96
CA GLN A 303 -19.71 -16.49 -3.30
C GLN A 303 -18.47 -16.28 -2.43
N TYR A 304 -18.28 -15.13 -1.76
CA TYR A 304 -17.14 -14.96 -0.83
C TYR A 304 -17.12 -16.01 0.29
N VAL A 305 -18.29 -16.53 0.71
CA VAL A 305 -18.35 -17.62 1.70
C VAL A 305 -17.78 -18.91 1.12
N GLN A 306 -18.16 -19.26 -0.11
CA GLN A 306 -17.66 -20.45 -0.79
C GLN A 306 -16.17 -20.32 -1.12
N ALA A 307 -15.72 -19.13 -1.56
CA ALA A 307 -14.32 -18.84 -1.82
C ALA A 307 -13.48 -18.97 -0.54
N ALA A 308 -13.96 -18.41 0.57
CA ALA A 308 -13.27 -18.51 1.86
C ALA A 308 -13.13 -19.96 2.34
N LYS A 309 -14.14 -20.81 2.12
CA LYS A 309 -14.05 -22.26 2.38
C LYS A 309 -12.96 -22.92 1.54
N LEU A 310 -12.97 -22.67 0.23
CA LEU A 310 -11.97 -23.23 -0.70
C LEU A 310 -10.54 -22.77 -0.36
N ILE A 311 -10.36 -21.52 0.06
CA ILE A 311 -9.06 -20.98 0.49
C ILE A 311 -8.63 -21.63 1.81
N ALA A 312 -9.51 -21.70 2.80
CA ALA A 312 -9.22 -22.32 4.09
C ALA A 312 -8.82 -23.81 3.96
N ASP A 313 -9.41 -24.52 2.99
CA ASP A 313 -9.13 -25.93 2.72
C ASP A 313 -7.90 -26.14 1.80
N HIS A 314 -7.33 -25.07 1.25
CA HIS A 314 -6.22 -25.18 0.32
C HIS A 314 -4.93 -25.61 1.06
N PRO A 315 -4.18 -26.63 0.58
CA PRO A 315 -3.06 -27.22 1.33
C PRO A 315 -1.86 -26.28 1.54
N LYS A 316 -1.81 -25.15 0.84
CA LYS A 316 -0.80 -24.10 1.02
C LYS A 316 -1.21 -23.00 2.01
N VAL A 317 -2.44 -23.03 2.53
CA VAL A 317 -2.97 -22.05 3.46
C VAL A 317 -2.93 -22.65 4.86
N GLN A 318 -2.14 -22.02 5.75
CA GLN A 318 -2.04 -22.47 7.15
C GLN A 318 -3.13 -21.86 8.04
N ASN A 319 -3.49 -20.60 7.80
CA ASN A 319 -4.53 -19.87 8.51
C ASN A 319 -5.23 -18.92 7.53
N LEU A 320 -6.52 -18.66 7.76
CA LEU A 320 -7.30 -17.67 7.00
C LEU A 320 -7.58 -16.43 7.85
N GLY A 321 -7.20 -15.26 7.35
CA GLY A 321 -7.56 -13.95 7.89
C GLY A 321 -8.47 -13.19 6.94
N LEU A 322 -9.24 -12.27 7.49
CA LEU A 322 -10.07 -11.30 6.76
C LEU A 322 -9.38 -9.93 6.75
N CYS A 323 -9.84 -9.04 5.89
CA CYS A 323 -9.39 -7.65 5.83
C CYS A 323 -10.59 -6.77 5.44
N ASN A 324 -10.89 -5.78 6.28
CA ASN A 324 -12.00 -4.85 6.10
C ASN A 324 -13.38 -5.51 5.95
N PHE A 325 -13.57 -6.71 6.51
CA PHE A 325 -14.91 -7.27 6.68
C PHE A 325 -15.60 -6.56 7.84
N ASP A 326 -16.84 -6.13 7.64
CA ASP A 326 -17.68 -5.63 8.74
C ASP A 326 -18.07 -6.77 9.70
N THR A 327 -18.62 -6.42 10.86
CA THR A 327 -18.96 -7.41 11.89
C THR A 327 -19.96 -8.44 11.37
N GLN A 328 -20.95 -7.99 10.58
CA GLN A 328 -22.00 -8.88 10.07
C GLN A 328 -21.41 -9.93 9.13
N ARG A 329 -20.55 -9.56 8.18
CA ARG A 329 -19.96 -10.50 7.22
C ARG A 329 -18.94 -11.42 7.86
N MET A 330 -18.20 -10.93 8.86
CA MET A 330 -17.32 -11.79 9.65
C MET A 330 -18.14 -12.85 10.41
N ASP A 331 -19.23 -12.46 11.07
CA ASP A 331 -20.13 -13.37 11.76
C ASP A 331 -20.71 -14.40 10.78
N GLU A 332 -21.20 -13.96 9.61
CA GLU A 332 -21.74 -14.84 8.56
C GLU A 332 -20.72 -15.89 8.10
N LEU A 333 -19.45 -15.52 7.92
CA LEU A 333 -18.39 -16.47 7.55
C LEU A 333 -18.10 -17.49 8.65
N VAL A 334 -17.90 -17.02 9.88
CA VAL A 334 -17.55 -17.90 10.99
C VAL A 334 -18.71 -18.83 11.33
N GLU A 335 -19.94 -18.32 11.34
CA GLU A 335 -21.17 -19.10 11.58
C GLU A 335 -21.45 -20.10 10.46
N ALA A 336 -21.01 -19.82 9.23
CA ALA A 336 -21.04 -20.77 8.11
C ALA A 336 -19.94 -21.87 8.18
N GLY A 337 -19.14 -21.88 9.26
CA GLY A 337 -18.12 -22.89 9.55
C GLY A 337 -16.73 -22.57 9.00
N VAL A 338 -16.50 -21.34 8.49
CA VAL A 338 -15.17 -20.92 8.01
C VAL A 338 -14.25 -20.62 9.19
N LYS A 339 -13.07 -21.23 9.21
CA LYS A 339 -12.06 -21.02 10.28
C LYS A 339 -11.25 -19.75 10.04
N VAL A 340 -11.85 -18.61 10.37
CA VAL A 340 -11.17 -17.31 10.37
C VAL A 340 -10.41 -17.13 11.69
N VAL A 341 -9.15 -16.71 11.63
CA VAL A 341 -8.30 -16.47 12.81
C VAL A 341 -8.10 -14.98 13.11
N SER A 342 -8.22 -14.13 12.09
CA SER A 342 -8.04 -12.69 12.23
C SER A 342 -8.92 -11.88 11.29
N ASN A 343 -9.13 -10.61 11.62
CA ASN A 343 -9.69 -9.60 10.72
C ASN A 343 -8.83 -8.33 10.80
N GLN A 344 -8.25 -7.92 9.67
CA GLN A 344 -7.42 -6.73 9.57
C GLN A 344 -8.30 -5.49 9.37
N VAL A 345 -8.26 -4.53 10.29
CA VAL A 345 -9.14 -3.34 10.27
C VAL A 345 -8.42 -2.07 10.72
N GLN A 346 -8.95 -0.90 10.34
CA GLN A 346 -8.49 0.37 10.88
C GLN A 346 -8.87 0.47 12.36
N PHE A 347 -7.90 0.69 13.25
CA PHE A 347 -8.18 0.92 14.67
C PHE A 347 -7.13 1.85 15.27
N SER A 348 -7.59 2.94 15.89
CA SER A 348 -6.75 3.92 16.61
C SER A 348 -7.58 4.64 17.67
N LEU A 349 -6.94 5.53 18.44
CA LEU A 349 -7.65 6.45 19.35
C LEU A 349 -8.59 7.44 18.63
N ILE A 350 -8.49 7.56 17.31
CA ILE A 350 -9.34 8.43 16.47
C ILE A 350 -10.43 7.62 15.76
N ASP A 351 -10.14 6.38 15.38
CA ASP A 351 -11.11 5.49 14.75
C ASP A 351 -11.50 4.37 15.72
N LEU A 352 -12.55 4.63 16.49
CA LEU A 352 -13.05 3.72 17.53
C LEU A 352 -14.13 2.75 17.00
N ARG A 353 -14.41 2.71 15.69
CA ARG A 353 -15.46 1.86 15.12
C ARG A 353 -15.37 0.38 15.54
N PRO A 354 -14.18 -0.25 15.63
CA PRO A 354 -14.07 -1.63 16.10
C PRO A 354 -14.64 -1.87 17.51
N THR A 355 -14.71 -0.85 18.37
CA THR A 355 -15.13 -1.00 19.78
C THR A 355 -16.64 -1.22 19.94
N PHE A 356 -17.46 -0.86 18.95
CA PHE A 356 -18.92 -0.90 19.08
C PHE A 356 -19.53 -2.29 18.87
N LYS A 357 -19.13 -3.01 17.81
CA LYS A 357 -19.66 -4.34 17.47
C LYS A 357 -18.56 -5.39 17.29
N MET A 358 -17.55 -5.06 16.48
CA MET A 358 -16.47 -5.97 16.10
C MET A 358 -15.75 -6.59 17.30
N ALA A 359 -15.47 -5.80 18.35
CA ALA A 359 -14.80 -6.30 19.56
C ALA A 359 -15.59 -7.42 20.27
N ALA A 360 -16.92 -7.30 20.37
CA ALA A 360 -17.75 -8.32 20.97
C ALA A 360 -17.81 -9.59 20.11
N SER A 361 -17.91 -9.43 18.79
CA SER A 361 -17.87 -10.56 17.85
C SER A 361 -16.51 -11.28 17.86
N CYS A 362 -15.40 -10.54 17.84
CA CYS A 362 -14.06 -11.09 17.96
C CYS A 362 -13.90 -11.99 19.20
N ARG A 363 -14.42 -11.55 20.35
CA ARG A 363 -14.44 -12.36 21.57
C ARG A 363 -15.32 -13.61 21.44
N LYS A 364 -16.54 -13.46 20.90
CA LYS A 364 -17.48 -14.57 20.68
C LYS A 364 -16.89 -15.67 19.80
N HIS A 365 -16.18 -15.27 18.74
CA HIS A 365 -15.68 -16.17 17.69
C HIS A 365 -14.20 -16.53 17.83
N ASN A 366 -13.52 -16.02 18.86
CA ASN A 366 -12.07 -16.14 19.04
C ASN A 366 -11.26 -15.70 17.80
N VAL A 367 -11.71 -14.61 17.17
CA VAL A 367 -11.01 -13.93 16.08
C VAL A 367 -10.21 -12.77 16.67
N LYS A 368 -9.00 -12.51 16.17
CA LYS A 368 -8.17 -11.37 16.60
C LYS A 368 -8.12 -10.27 15.56
N LEU A 369 -8.09 -9.01 16.02
CA LEU A 369 -7.86 -7.89 15.12
C LEU A 369 -6.37 -7.71 14.81
N LEU A 370 -6.06 -7.49 13.54
CA LEU A 370 -4.78 -6.95 13.09
C LEU A 370 -5.00 -5.49 12.72
N THR A 371 -4.38 -4.54 13.41
CA THR A 371 -4.79 -3.14 13.28
C THR A 371 -3.84 -2.36 12.40
N TYR A 372 -4.37 -1.68 11.38
CA TYR A 372 -3.62 -0.68 10.62
C TYR A 372 -4.11 0.73 10.94
N GLY A 373 -3.37 1.74 10.49
CA GLY A 373 -3.76 3.14 10.72
C GLY A 373 -3.67 3.57 12.18
N SER A 374 -3.04 2.76 13.02
CA SER A 374 -2.98 2.91 14.48
C SER A 374 -2.32 4.20 14.95
N LEU A 375 -1.44 4.78 14.12
CA LEU A 375 -0.81 6.08 14.37
C LEU A 375 -1.47 7.25 13.64
N CYS A 376 -2.66 7.05 13.04
CA CYS A 376 -3.44 8.09 12.37
C CYS A 376 -2.63 8.85 11.31
N GLY A 377 -1.96 8.12 10.41
CA GLY A 377 -1.09 8.71 9.39
C GLY A 377 0.18 9.41 9.94
N GLY A 378 0.51 9.21 11.21
CA GLY A 378 1.61 9.87 11.91
C GLY A 378 1.19 11.12 12.69
N PHE A 379 -0.11 11.37 12.87
CA PHE A 379 -0.62 12.46 13.71
C PHE A 379 -0.49 12.18 15.21
N LEU A 380 -0.56 10.92 15.63
CA LEU A 380 -0.35 10.51 17.02
C LEU A 380 1.16 10.47 17.33
N ALA A 381 1.81 11.63 17.35
CA ALA A 381 3.25 11.79 17.56
C ALA A 381 3.60 13.16 18.18
N ASP A 382 4.71 13.22 18.92
CA ASP A 382 5.15 14.41 19.67
C ASP A 382 5.29 15.68 18.82
N LYS A 383 5.65 15.54 17.54
CA LYS A 383 5.82 16.68 16.61
C LYS A 383 4.55 17.53 16.41
N TRP A 384 3.37 16.96 16.69
CA TRP A 384 2.07 17.61 16.52
C TRP A 384 1.52 18.25 17.80
N LEU A 385 2.12 17.95 18.96
CA LEU A 385 1.68 18.51 20.23
C LEU A 385 1.92 20.03 20.28
N ASN A 386 0.94 20.77 20.78
CA ASN A 386 0.93 22.24 20.86
C ASN A 386 1.12 22.94 19.50
N LYS A 387 0.65 22.31 18.42
CA LYS A 387 0.66 22.90 17.07
C LYS A 387 -0.75 23.31 16.64
N PRO A 388 -0.90 24.39 15.86
CA PRO A 388 -2.16 24.67 15.18
C PRO A 388 -2.49 23.55 14.17
N ALA A 389 -3.74 23.49 13.74
CA ALA A 389 -4.15 22.57 12.68
C ALA A 389 -3.28 22.80 11.42
N PRO A 390 -2.71 21.75 10.83
CA PRO A 390 -1.88 21.89 9.63
C PRO A 390 -2.69 22.39 8.44
N ASN A 391 -2.01 23.09 7.54
CA ASN A 391 -2.51 23.29 6.19
C ASN A 391 -2.31 22.02 5.36
N LEU A 392 -3.41 21.36 4.98
CA LEU A 392 -3.39 20.09 4.22
C LEU A 392 -2.77 20.21 2.82
N PHE A 393 -2.64 21.43 2.31
CA PHE A 393 -2.01 21.71 1.02
C PHE A 393 -0.51 21.99 1.12
N ASP A 394 0.07 21.96 2.32
CA ASP A 394 1.51 22.11 2.49
C ASP A 394 2.27 20.96 1.81
N LYS A 395 3.42 21.30 1.19
CA LYS A 395 4.29 20.34 0.48
C LYS A 395 4.77 19.16 1.34
N ASN A 396 4.83 19.34 2.65
CA ASN A 396 5.27 18.32 3.59
C ASN A 396 4.13 17.36 4.00
N MET A 397 2.89 17.58 3.53
CA MET A 397 1.75 16.73 3.84
C MET A 397 1.72 15.49 2.95
N THR A 398 1.77 14.33 3.59
CA THR A 398 1.62 13.04 2.94
C THR A 398 0.16 12.80 2.54
N PRO A 399 -0.12 11.89 1.59
CA PRO A 399 -1.50 11.46 1.32
C PRO A 399 -2.21 10.94 2.57
N SER A 400 -1.49 10.23 3.44
CA SER A 400 -2.02 9.75 4.72
C SER A 400 -2.44 10.90 5.64
N HIS A 401 -1.64 11.97 5.77
CA HIS A 401 -2.06 13.12 6.59
C HIS A 401 -3.39 13.71 6.09
N ARG A 402 -3.61 13.81 4.77
CA ARG A 402 -4.88 14.33 4.24
C ARG A 402 -6.06 13.43 4.60
N LYS A 403 -5.94 12.11 4.38
CA LYS A 403 -6.96 11.12 4.75
C LYS A 403 -7.30 11.16 6.24
N TYR A 404 -6.28 11.12 7.09
CA TYR A 404 -6.48 10.96 8.54
C TYR A 404 -6.87 12.28 9.23
N PHE A 405 -6.57 13.44 8.64
CA PHE A 405 -7.04 14.71 9.19
C PHE A 405 -8.56 14.84 9.09
N GLU A 406 -9.18 14.38 8.00
CA GLU A 406 -10.64 14.32 7.89
C GLU A 406 -11.25 13.47 9.02
N MET A 407 -10.63 12.32 9.35
CA MET A 407 -11.06 11.51 10.49
C MET A 407 -10.92 12.24 11.84
N ILE A 408 -9.87 13.05 12.03
CA ILE A 408 -9.72 13.86 13.24
C ILE A 408 -10.86 14.89 13.35
N GLU A 409 -11.20 15.54 12.23
CA GLU A 409 -12.27 16.54 12.19
C GLU A 409 -13.64 15.95 12.54
N VAL A 410 -14.00 14.81 11.96
CA VAL A 410 -15.28 14.15 12.29
C VAL A 410 -15.27 13.53 13.69
N TRP A 411 -14.12 13.06 14.18
CA TRP A 411 -13.98 12.47 15.51
C TRP A 411 -14.17 13.48 16.65
N GLY A 412 -13.71 14.72 16.48
CA GLY A 412 -13.80 15.73 17.53
C GLY A 412 -13.09 17.05 17.25
N GLY A 413 -12.47 17.18 16.08
CA GLY A 413 -11.73 18.37 15.67
C GLY A 413 -10.35 18.47 16.30
N TRP A 414 -9.54 19.36 15.74
CA TRP A 414 -8.16 19.56 16.16
C TRP A 414 -8.00 19.94 17.65
N ILE A 415 -8.96 20.66 18.25
CA ILE A 415 -8.87 21.09 19.66
C ILE A 415 -8.92 19.87 20.59
N LEU A 416 -9.90 18.98 20.41
CA LEU A 416 -9.98 17.76 21.21
C LEU A 416 -8.79 16.84 20.92
N PHE A 417 -8.30 16.84 19.68
CA PHE A 417 -7.10 16.09 19.31
C PHE A 417 -5.86 16.57 20.07
N GLN A 418 -5.68 17.88 20.27
CA GLN A 418 -4.60 18.41 21.11
C GLN A 418 -4.76 18.04 22.59
N GLU A 419 -5.99 17.94 23.09
CA GLU A 419 -6.27 17.45 24.45
C GLU A 419 -5.87 15.97 24.60
N LEU A 420 -6.13 15.15 23.57
CA LEU A 420 -5.67 13.76 23.48
C LEU A 420 -4.14 13.69 23.46
N LEU A 421 -3.48 14.43 22.57
CA LEU A 421 -2.01 14.44 22.49
C LEU A 421 -1.37 14.88 23.82
N SER A 422 -1.95 15.86 24.51
CA SER A 422 -1.47 16.31 25.82
C SER A 422 -1.59 15.21 26.88
N THR A 423 -2.71 14.48 26.87
CA THR A 423 -2.95 13.33 27.75
C THR A 423 -1.93 12.22 27.49
N LEU A 424 -1.75 11.84 26.21
CA LEU A 424 -0.78 10.83 25.81
C LEU A 424 0.66 11.26 26.12
N SER A 425 1.00 12.54 25.98
CA SER A 425 2.33 13.06 26.32
C SER A 425 2.60 12.98 27.82
N ALA A 426 1.61 13.25 28.67
CA ALA A 426 1.75 13.13 30.12
C ALA A 426 2.00 11.67 30.54
N ILE A 427 1.27 10.72 29.94
CA ILE A 427 1.47 9.28 30.15
C ILE A 427 2.84 8.86 29.58
N GLY A 428 3.20 9.32 28.39
CA GLY A 428 4.51 9.05 27.78
C GLY A 428 5.66 9.49 28.68
N LYS A 429 5.59 10.68 29.29
CA LYS A 429 6.58 11.15 30.28
C LYS A 429 6.68 10.26 31.51
N LYS A 430 5.56 9.74 32.03
CA LYS A 430 5.52 8.81 33.17
C LYS A 430 6.30 7.52 32.89
N TYR A 431 6.22 7.01 31.65
CA TYR A 431 6.90 5.78 31.24
C TYR A 431 8.18 6.00 30.43
N ASN A 432 8.63 7.25 30.28
CA ASN A 432 9.75 7.65 29.44
C ASN A 432 9.64 7.12 27.99
N THR A 433 8.49 7.38 27.36
CA THR A 433 8.21 7.00 25.97
C THR A 433 7.44 8.08 25.22
N SER A 434 7.25 7.89 23.91
CA SER A 434 6.62 8.86 23.01
C SER A 434 5.08 8.80 23.04
N ILE A 435 4.45 9.81 22.44
CA ILE A 435 3.00 9.78 22.18
C ILE A 435 2.64 8.57 21.31
N SER A 436 3.45 8.30 20.29
CA SER A 436 3.25 7.19 19.34
C SER A 436 3.22 5.85 20.07
N THR A 437 4.20 5.61 20.92
CA THR A 437 4.32 4.38 21.70
C THR A 437 3.18 4.22 22.69
N THR A 438 2.78 5.30 23.37
CA THR A 438 1.62 5.29 24.29
C THR A 438 0.32 4.95 23.56
N ALA A 439 0.10 5.51 22.37
CA ALA A 439 -1.07 5.23 21.56
C ALA A 439 -1.11 3.77 21.09
N VAL A 440 0.03 3.22 20.64
CA VAL A 440 0.13 1.81 20.23
C VAL A 440 -0.09 0.87 21.42
N ARG A 441 0.47 1.19 22.60
CA ARG A 441 0.26 0.40 23.83
C ARG A 441 -1.22 0.30 24.19
N TRP A 442 -1.95 1.42 24.12
CA TRP A 442 -3.39 1.43 24.39
C TRP A 442 -4.14 0.46 23.47
N ILE A 443 -3.79 0.43 22.18
CA ILE A 443 -4.40 -0.51 21.21
C ILE A 443 -4.06 -1.97 21.57
N LEU A 444 -2.80 -2.25 21.91
CA LEU A 444 -2.35 -3.59 22.29
C LEU A 444 -2.94 -4.08 23.63
N ASP A 445 -3.44 -3.20 24.49
CA ASP A 445 -4.04 -3.61 25.77
C ASP A 445 -5.46 -4.18 25.61
N HIS A 446 -6.06 -4.06 24.42
CA HIS A 446 -7.32 -4.73 24.12
C HIS A 446 -7.13 -6.24 23.86
N ASP A 447 -7.92 -7.05 24.56
CA ASP A 447 -7.89 -8.52 24.51
C ASP A 447 -8.25 -9.10 23.13
N TYR A 448 -9.07 -8.37 22.36
CA TYR A 448 -9.45 -8.72 21.00
C TYR A 448 -8.45 -8.26 19.93
N VAL A 449 -7.41 -7.50 20.29
CA VAL A 449 -6.33 -7.11 19.37
C VAL A 449 -5.23 -8.16 19.39
N GLY A 450 -4.97 -8.78 18.24
CA GLY A 450 -3.86 -9.71 18.07
C GLY A 450 -2.54 -8.98 17.95
N ALA A 451 -2.44 -8.09 16.95
CA ALA A 451 -1.23 -7.32 16.68
C ALA A 451 -1.53 -5.94 16.09
N VAL A 452 -0.58 -5.01 16.28
CA VAL A 452 -0.56 -3.70 15.61
C VAL A 452 0.40 -3.75 14.45
N ILE A 453 -0.03 -3.28 13.28
CA ILE A 453 0.79 -3.17 12.07
C ILE A 453 1.39 -1.77 12.02
N VAL A 454 2.72 -1.69 12.17
CA VAL A 454 3.49 -0.45 12.07
C VAL A 454 4.20 -0.38 10.73
N GLY A 455 4.21 0.80 10.10
CA GLY A 455 4.80 0.95 8.78
C GLY A 455 6.33 0.91 8.83
N ALA A 456 6.95 0.04 8.02
CA ALA A 456 8.39 -0.04 7.87
C ALA A 456 8.83 0.61 6.55
N ARG A 457 9.47 1.78 6.60
CA ARG A 457 10.13 2.40 5.44
C ARG A 457 11.60 1.95 5.37
N MET A 458 11.80 0.66 5.14
CA MET A 458 13.14 0.08 5.00
C MET A 458 13.87 0.77 3.85
N GLY A 459 15.09 1.23 4.10
CA GLY A 459 15.96 1.97 3.20
C GLY A 459 15.77 3.50 3.25
N ILE A 460 14.81 4.02 4.04
CA ILE A 460 14.46 5.45 4.04
C ILE A 460 14.35 6.02 5.46
N SER A 461 13.56 5.39 6.34
CA SER A 461 13.36 5.87 7.71
C SER A 461 12.81 4.75 8.60
N GLU A 462 13.47 4.46 9.71
CA GLU A 462 13.10 3.36 10.62
C GLU A 462 12.87 3.87 12.04
N HIS A 463 11.84 3.33 12.70
CA HIS A 463 11.50 3.61 14.10
C HIS A 463 11.55 2.32 14.94
N VAL A 464 12.45 1.39 14.60
CA VAL A 464 12.51 0.03 15.18
C VAL A 464 12.62 0.08 16.70
N ASP A 465 13.54 0.86 17.24
CA ASP A 465 13.75 0.92 18.69
C ASP A 465 12.55 1.54 19.43
N GLU A 466 12.01 2.65 18.92
CA GLU A 466 10.82 3.31 19.47
C GLU A 466 9.60 2.37 19.46
N ASN A 467 9.38 1.65 18.36
CA ASN A 467 8.29 0.69 18.23
C ASN A 467 8.39 -0.45 19.26
N LEU A 468 9.60 -0.88 19.63
CA LEU A 468 9.80 -1.95 20.62
C LEU A 468 9.55 -1.49 22.06
N GLU A 469 9.57 -0.18 22.33
CA GLU A 469 9.28 0.35 23.67
C GLU A 469 7.87 0.04 24.16
N VAL A 470 6.92 -0.23 23.25
CA VAL A 470 5.53 -0.58 23.58
C VAL A 470 5.44 -1.81 24.50
N PHE A 471 6.46 -2.67 24.50
CA PHE A 471 6.47 -3.91 25.28
C PHE A 471 7.13 -3.76 26.67
N ASN A 472 7.63 -2.57 26.99
CA ASN A 472 8.38 -2.31 28.23
C ASN A 472 7.53 -1.73 29.37
N PHE A 473 6.24 -1.48 29.13
CA PHE A 473 5.32 -0.92 30.12
C PHE A 473 3.88 -1.38 29.90
N LYS A 474 3.02 -1.07 30.87
CA LYS A 474 1.57 -1.26 30.80
C LYS A 474 0.88 0.00 31.32
N LEU A 475 -0.21 0.39 30.68
CA LEU A 475 -1.06 1.48 31.15
C LEU A 475 -1.79 1.03 32.42
N ASP A 476 -1.71 1.83 33.47
CA ASP A 476 -2.50 1.58 34.67
C ASP A 476 -3.93 2.14 34.57
N GLY A 477 -4.72 1.94 35.63
CA GLY A 477 -6.11 2.40 35.64
C GLY A 477 -6.27 3.92 35.55
N GLU A 478 -5.31 4.70 36.06
CA GLU A 478 -5.36 6.16 35.96
C GLU A 478 -5.04 6.62 34.54
N ASP A 479 -4.07 5.99 33.88
CA ASP A 479 -3.72 6.27 32.48
C ASP A 479 -4.90 5.96 31.56
N GLN A 480 -5.51 4.78 31.72
CA GLN A 480 -6.68 4.36 30.94
C GLN A 480 -7.87 5.30 31.19
N ALA A 481 -8.14 5.68 32.44
CA ALA A 481 -9.18 6.64 32.76
C ALA A 481 -8.90 8.04 32.19
N GLY A 482 -7.62 8.45 32.13
CA GLY A 482 -7.19 9.68 31.49
C GLY A 482 -7.53 9.72 30.01
N ILE A 483 -7.16 8.66 29.29
CA ILE A 483 -7.52 8.51 27.87
C ILE A 483 -9.04 8.48 27.70
N GLN A 484 -9.75 7.69 28.51
CA GLN A 484 -11.20 7.54 28.42
C GLN A 484 -11.94 8.87 28.59
N ARG A 485 -11.51 9.74 29.52
CA ARG A 485 -12.11 11.09 29.70
C ARG A 485 -12.05 11.95 28.44
N VAL A 486 -11.03 11.77 27.60
CA VAL A 486 -10.94 12.47 26.30
C VAL A 486 -11.85 11.79 25.28
N LEU A 487 -11.83 10.45 25.23
CA LEU A 487 -12.68 9.68 24.31
C LEU A 487 -14.18 9.90 24.58
N ASP A 488 -14.59 10.15 25.82
CA ASP A 488 -15.99 10.45 26.18
C ASP A 488 -16.50 11.76 25.57
N LYS A 489 -15.60 12.66 25.16
CA LYS A 489 -15.94 13.93 24.50
C LYS A 489 -16.00 13.82 22.97
N CYS A 490 -15.54 12.70 22.40
CA CYS A 490 -15.49 12.53 20.95
C CYS A 490 -16.85 12.11 20.37
N LYS A 491 -16.97 12.23 19.05
CA LYS A 491 -18.16 11.88 18.26
C LYS A 491 -18.11 10.48 17.68
N ALA A 492 -17.37 9.55 18.30
CA ALA A 492 -17.18 8.20 17.75
C ALA A 492 -18.50 7.45 17.49
N LYS A 493 -19.54 7.70 18.30
CA LYS A 493 -20.89 7.13 18.08
C LYS A 493 -21.53 7.65 16.79
N ASP A 494 -21.40 8.95 16.54
CA ASP A 494 -21.94 9.58 15.33
C ASP A 494 -21.18 9.09 14.10
N VAL A 495 -19.84 9.03 14.19
CA VAL A 495 -18.97 8.45 13.15
C VAL A 495 -19.38 7.01 12.82
N PHE A 496 -19.64 6.17 13.83
CA PHE A 496 -20.10 4.80 13.60
C PHE A 496 -21.51 4.75 13.00
N ALA A 497 -22.41 5.65 13.38
CA ALA A 497 -23.76 5.71 12.83
C ALA A 497 -23.79 6.17 11.37
N GLU A 498 -22.93 7.13 11.00
CA GLU A 498 -22.87 7.72 9.67
C GLU A 498 -22.00 6.92 8.70
N MET A 499 -20.77 6.57 9.10
CA MET A 499 -19.85 5.82 8.27
C MET A 499 -20.13 4.32 8.31
N GLY A 500 -20.83 3.82 9.34
CA GLY A 500 -21.04 2.40 9.55
C GLY A 500 -19.84 1.69 10.18
N ASP A 501 -19.88 0.37 10.10
CA ASP A 501 -18.86 -0.51 10.68
C ASP A 501 -17.51 -0.46 9.91
N CYS A 502 -16.50 -1.14 10.44
CA CYS A 502 -15.18 -1.26 9.82
C CYS A 502 -15.30 -1.71 8.36
N GLY A 503 -14.57 -1.03 7.48
CA GLY A 503 -14.50 -1.37 6.06
C GLY A 503 -15.54 -0.72 5.16
N ALA A 504 -16.53 0.00 5.72
CA ALA A 504 -17.51 0.81 4.97
C ALA A 504 -16.95 1.68 3.85
N GLU A 505 -15.87 2.37 4.13
CA GLU A 505 -15.18 3.26 3.21
C GLU A 505 -14.57 2.53 2.00
N TYR A 506 -14.44 1.19 2.06
CA TYR A 506 -13.95 0.36 0.95
C TYR A 506 -15.07 -0.45 0.27
N ARG A 507 -16.33 -0.32 0.72
CA ARG A 507 -17.48 -1.10 0.23
C ARG A 507 -18.22 -0.46 -0.95
N GLN A 508 -18.09 0.84 -1.16
CA GLN A 508 -18.87 1.60 -2.15
C GLN A 508 -18.18 1.72 -3.52
#